data_AF-N1QWR6-F1
#
_entry.id   AF-N1QWR6-F1
#
_cell.length_a   1.000
_cell.length_b   1.000
_cell.length_c   1.000
_cell.angle_alpha   90.00
_cell.angle_beta   90.00
_cell.angle_gamma   90.00
#
_symmetry.space_group_name_H-M   'P 1'
#
loop_
_entity.id
_entity.type
_entity.pdbx_description
1 polymer ?
#
loop_
_entity_poly.entity_id
_entity_poly.type
_entity_poly.pdbx_seq_one_letter_code
_entity_poly.pdbx_strand_id
1 'polypeptide(L)'
;MRLYDMVASTARSMKKVPVTLIDITRMSDYRKDAHTSVYSVRRGYLLTPKQKNDPEKFADCIHWCLPGVPDVWNTVLYTRIFSKSPPSSPPALALPPPQ
;
A
#
# COMPACT_ATOMS: atom_id res chain seq x y z
N MET A 1 -1.25 -2.10 -19.21
CA MET A 1 -0.10 -2.78 -18.56
C MET A 1 1.28 -2.29 -19.02
N ARG A 2 1.46 -1.66 -20.20
CA ARG A 2 2.80 -1.33 -20.75
C ARG A 2 3.78 -0.63 -19.80
N LEU A 3 3.31 0.29 -18.94
CA LEU A 3 4.18 0.97 -17.98
C LEU A 3 4.67 0.05 -16.87
N TYR A 4 3.81 -0.85 -16.37
CA TYR A 4 4.17 -1.83 -15.35
C TYR A 4 5.30 -2.74 -15.87
N ASP A 5 5.16 -3.25 -17.09
CA ASP A 5 6.15 -4.16 -17.69
C ASP A 5 7.50 -3.46 -17.87
N MET A 6 7.49 -2.19 -18.27
CA MET A 6 8.70 -1.36 -18.35
C MET A 6 9.36 -1.19 -16.98
N VAL A 7 8.61 -0.80 -15.94
CA VAL A 7 9.13 -0.62 -14.58
C VAL A 7 9.72 -1.93 -14.06
N ALA A 8 9.00 -3.04 -14.23
CA ALA A 8 9.44 -4.35 -13.80
C ALA A 8 10.71 -4.81 -14.54
N SER A 9 10.80 -4.56 -15.86
CA SER A 9 11.98 -4.85 -16.66
C SER A 9 13.18 -4.02 -16.22
N THR A 10 13.00 -2.72 -16.06
CA THR A 10 14.06 -1.79 -15.62
C THR A 10 14.57 -2.19 -14.24
N ALA A 11 13.69 -2.41 -13.26
CA ALA A 11 14.07 -2.83 -11.91
C ALA A 11 14.90 -4.12 -11.91
N ARG A 12 14.51 -5.13 -12.71
CA ARG A 12 15.29 -6.37 -12.86
C ARG A 12 16.66 -6.18 -13.53
N SER A 13 16.77 -5.19 -14.42
CA SER A 13 18.02 -4.91 -15.15
C SER A 13 19.06 -4.13 -14.34
N MET A 14 18.67 -3.53 -13.20
CA MET A 14 19.56 -2.74 -12.35
C MET A 14 20.53 -3.63 -11.57
N LYS A 15 21.81 -3.62 -11.98
CA LYS A 15 22.88 -4.42 -11.36
C LYS A 15 23.67 -3.71 -10.26
N LYS A 16 23.83 -2.39 -10.36
CA LYS A 16 24.65 -1.59 -9.43
C LYS A 16 23.94 -1.33 -8.10
N VAL A 17 22.64 -1.08 -8.15
CA VAL A 17 21.78 -0.85 -6.98
C VAL A 17 20.64 -1.86 -7.07
N PRO A 18 20.55 -2.83 -6.14
CA PRO A 18 19.51 -3.85 -6.19
C PRO A 18 18.15 -3.22 -5.88
N VAL A 19 17.22 -3.32 -6.82
CA VAL A 19 15.84 -2.82 -6.67
C VAL A 19 14.90 -4.01 -6.58
N THR A 20 14.03 -4.00 -5.59
CA THR A 20 12.93 -4.97 -5.46
C THR A 20 11.62 -4.25 -5.74
N LEU A 21 10.92 -4.67 -6.80
CA LEU A 21 9.59 -4.15 -7.10
C LEU A 21 8.57 -4.74 -6.12
N ILE A 22 7.78 -3.89 -5.48
CA ILE A 22 6.61 -4.30 -4.70
C ILE A 22 5.40 -4.17 -5.63
N ASP A 23 4.91 -5.32 -6.12
CA ASP A 23 3.73 -5.34 -6.99
C ASP A 23 2.44 -5.23 -6.17
N ILE A 24 1.91 -4.02 -6.13
CA ILE A 24 0.64 -3.68 -5.48
C ILE A 24 -0.52 -3.60 -6.48
N THR A 25 -0.29 -3.75 -7.78
CA THR A 25 -1.26 -3.37 -8.82
C THR A 25 -2.50 -4.26 -8.78
N ARG A 26 -2.32 -5.58 -8.87
CA ARG A 26 -3.46 -6.52 -8.92
C ARG A 26 -4.25 -6.54 -7.61
N MET A 27 -3.56 -6.49 -6.47
CA MET A 27 -4.25 -6.47 -5.17
C MET A 27 -5.03 -5.19 -4.93
N SER A 28 -4.55 -4.04 -5.43
CA SER A 28 -5.24 -2.76 -5.29
C SER A 28 -6.45 -2.65 -6.21
N ASP A 29 -6.40 -3.25 -7.41
CA ASP A 29 -7.55 -3.26 -8.35
C ASP A 29 -8.79 -3.97 -7.77
N TYR A 30 -8.61 -4.95 -6.88
CA TYR A 30 -9.74 -5.56 -6.19
C TYR A 30 -10.44 -4.63 -5.20
N ARG A 31 -9.81 -3.52 -4.78
CA ARG A 31 -10.27 -2.68 -3.67
C ARG A 31 -10.97 -1.41 -4.10
N LYS A 32 -11.85 -1.49 -5.11
CA LYS A 32 -12.65 -0.34 -5.60
C LYS A 32 -13.48 0.34 -4.50
N ASP A 33 -13.75 -0.38 -3.42
CA ASP A 33 -14.46 0.07 -2.21
C ASP A 33 -13.66 1.03 -1.31
N ALA A 34 -12.33 1.04 -1.42
CA ALA A 34 -11.47 1.73 -0.45
C ALA A 34 -11.09 3.17 -0.83
N HIS A 35 -11.63 3.69 -1.94
CA HIS A 35 -11.38 5.06 -2.38
C HIS A 35 -12.05 6.10 -1.48
N THR A 36 -11.51 7.32 -1.46
CA THR A 36 -12.10 8.44 -0.70
C THR A 36 -13.46 8.88 -1.24
N SER A 37 -13.74 8.64 -2.54
CA SER A 37 -15.00 9.02 -3.18
C SER A 37 -15.32 10.50 -2.91
N VAL A 38 -16.51 10.81 -2.40
CA VAL A 38 -16.95 12.17 -2.05
C VAL A 38 -16.49 12.64 -0.66
N TYR A 39 -15.70 11.83 0.05
CA TYR A 39 -15.12 12.16 1.35
C TYR A 39 -13.67 12.63 1.20
N SER A 40 -13.42 13.47 0.18
CA SER A 40 -12.12 14.03 -0.15
C SER A 40 -12.11 15.56 -0.03
N VAL A 41 -10.92 16.15 -0.19
CA VAL A 41 -10.67 17.59 -0.19
C VAL A 41 -10.42 18.05 -1.62
N ARG A 42 -11.10 19.12 -2.05
CA ARG A 42 -10.89 19.72 -3.39
C ARG A 42 -10.50 21.18 -3.22
N ARG A 43 -9.34 21.55 -3.76
CA ARG A 43 -8.74 22.90 -3.62
C ARG A 43 -8.60 23.35 -2.15
N GLY A 44 -8.25 22.43 -1.26
CA GLY A 44 -8.00 22.72 0.16
C GLY A 44 -9.25 22.72 1.07
N TYR A 45 -10.45 22.52 0.53
CA TYR A 45 -11.68 22.48 1.31
C TYR A 45 -12.44 21.16 1.17
N LEU A 46 -13.17 20.77 2.22
CA LEU A 46 -14.08 19.63 2.17
C LEU A 46 -15.22 19.91 1.19
N LEU A 47 -15.67 18.87 0.49
CA LEU A 47 -16.83 18.97 -0.38
C LEU A 47 -18.08 19.35 0.43
N THR A 48 -18.83 20.32 -0.09
CA THR A 48 -20.13 20.71 0.44
C THR A 48 -21.16 19.57 0.29
N PRO A 49 -22.26 19.56 1.07
CA PRO A 49 -23.31 18.55 0.92
C PRO A 49 -23.85 18.45 -0.52
N LYS A 50 -24.00 19.60 -1.22
CA LYS A 50 -24.43 19.63 -2.62
C LYS A 50 -23.45 18.95 -3.56
N GLN A 51 -22.14 19.11 -3.33
CA GLN A 51 -21.10 18.46 -4.14
C GLN A 51 -21.02 16.96 -3.86
N LYS A 52 -21.20 16.54 -2.60
CA LYS A 52 -21.25 15.12 -2.24
C LYS A 52 -22.41 14.37 -2.89
N ASN A 53 -23.51 15.07 -3.19
CA ASN A 53 -24.66 14.54 -3.91
C ASN A 53 -24.47 14.42 -5.43
N ASP A 54 -23.30 14.78 -5.98
CA ASP A 54 -22.96 14.59 -7.40
C ASP A 54 -21.62 13.83 -7.54
N PRO A 55 -21.59 12.51 -7.22
CA PRO A 55 -20.36 11.72 -7.24
C PRO A 55 -19.70 11.65 -8.62
N GLU A 56 -20.49 11.69 -9.71
CA GLU A 56 -19.94 11.65 -11.07
C GLU A 56 -18.95 12.79 -11.34
N LYS A 57 -19.16 13.96 -10.72
CA LYS A 57 -18.27 15.13 -10.87
C LYS A 57 -17.27 15.31 -9.74
N PHE A 58 -17.55 14.77 -8.56
CA PHE A 58 -16.82 15.08 -7.34
C PHE A 58 -16.17 13.89 -6.63
N ALA A 59 -16.47 12.65 -7.01
CA ALA A 59 -15.82 11.49 -6.43
C ALA A 59 -14.35 11.42 -6.85
N ASP A 60 -13.50 11.18 -5.86
CA ASP A 60 -12.10 10.86 -6.03
C ASP A 60 -11.91 9.34 -6.03
N CYS A 61 -11.66 8.79 -7.22
CA CYS A 61 -11.45 7.36 -7.45
C CYS A 61 -9.96 7.00 -7.59
N ILE A 62 -9.06 7.86 -7.11
CA ILE A 62 -7.60 7.68 -7.22
C ILE A 62 -6.98 7.57 -5.84
N HIS A 63 -7.42 8.40 -4.89
CA HIS A 63 -6.92 8.37 -3.51
C HIS A 63 -7.66 7.35 -2.66
N TRP A 64 -7.02 6.95 -1.56
CA TRP A 64 -7.49 5.92 -0.64
C TRP A 64 -7.83 6.53 0.72
N CYS A 65 -8.87 6.00 1.37
CA CYS A 65 -9.10 6.27 2.78
C CYS A 65 -7.96 5.69 3.63
N LEU A 66 -7.74 6.32 4.80
CA LEU A 66 -6.89 5.78 5.86
C LEU A 66 -7.73 5.65 7.15
N PRO A 67 -7.66 4.50 7.86
CA PRO A 67 -6.93 3.29 7.50
C PRO A 67 -7.49 2.62 6.22
N GLY A 68 -6.64 1.94 5.44
CA GLY A 68 -7.04 1.39 4.14
C GLY A 68 -5.94 0.67 3.34
N VAL A 69 -6.10 0.69 2.01
CA VAL A 69 -5.22 -0.03 1.06
C VAL A 69 -3.73 0.30 1.22
N PRO A 70 -3.33 1.58 1.43
CA PRO A 70 -1.93 1.92 1.66
C PRO A 70 -1.30 1.25 2.89
N ASP A 71 -2.08 0.90 3.92
CA ASP A 71 -1.56 0.20 5.10
C ASP A 71 -1.10 -1.22 4.74
N VAL A 72 -1.78 -1.87 3.79
CA VAL A 72 -1.39 -3.18 3.27
C VAL A 72 -0.11 -3.07 2.44
N TRP A 73 0.04 -2.00 1.65
CA TRP A 73 1.30 -1.74 0.93
C TRP A 73 2.47 -1.59 1.90
N ASN A 74 2.25 -0.83 2.98
CA ASN A 74 3.23 -0.66 4.05
C ASN A 74 3.53 -1.97 4.77
N THR A 75 2.55 -2.85 4.95
CA THR A 75 2.77 -4.19 5.50
C THR A 75 3.71 -5.01 4.62
N VAL A 76 3.48 -5.04 3.30
CA VAL A 76 4.37 -5.76 2.36
C VAL A 76 5.78 -5.17 2.37
N LEU A 77 5.91 -3.84 2.42
CA LEU A 77 7.20 -3.16 2.55
C LEU A 77 7.91 -3.54 3.86
N TYR A 78 7.20 -3.49 4.99
CA TYR A 78 7.72 -3.86 6.29
C TYR A 78 8.22 -5.30 6.29
N THR A 79 7.42 -6.26 5.79
CA THR A 79 7.87 -7.66 5.67
C THR A 79 9.18 -7.77 4.90
N ARG A 80 9.38 -7.01 3.81
CA ARG A 80 10.64 -7.04 3.04
C ARG A 80 11.83 -6.44 3.78
N ILE A 81 11.63 -5.41 4.59
CA ILE A 81 12.68 -4.80 5.41
C ILE A 81 13.13 -5.81 6.48
N PHE A 82 12.18 -6.41 7.19
CA PHE A 82 12.45 -7.34 8.30
C PHE A 82 12.90 -8.74 7.84
N SER A 83 12.53 -9.16 6.63
CA SER A 83 13.04 -10.42 6.06
C SER A 83 14.51 -10.36 5.62
N LYS A 84 15.08 -9.16 5.50
CA LYS A 84 16.51 -8.95 5.18
C LYS A 84 17.38 -8.83 6.43
N SER A 85 16.77 -8.66 7.60
CA SER A 85 17.45 -8.86 8.87
C SER A 85 17.82 -10.34 8.97
N PRO A 86 19.02 -10.71 9.47
CA PRO A 86 19.21 -12.07 9.95
C PRO A 86 18.05 -12.40 10.89
N PRO A 87 17.55 -13.64 10.96
CA PRO A 87 16.69 -13.99 12.07
C PRO A 87 17.49 -13.65 13.32
N SER A 88 17.10 -12.60 14.05
CA SER A 88 17.41 -12.56 15.46
C SER A 88 16.74 -13.81 15.97
N SER A 89 17.53 -14.86 16.23
CA SER A 89 17.08 -16.01 16.99
C SER A 89 16.17 -15.46 18.08
N PRO A 90 14.90 -15.91 18.19
CA PRO A 90 14.15 -15.58 19.38
C PRO A 90 15.07 -15.93 20.56
N PRO A 91 15.17 -15.11 21.62
CA PRO A 91 15.62 -15.66 22.88
C PRO A 91 14.73 -16.88 23.08
N ALA A 92 15.33 -18.07 23.18
CA ALA A 92 14.58 -19.25 23.56
C ALA A 92 13.78 -18.80 24.79
N LEU A 93 12.45 -18.76 24.68
CA LEU A 93 11.59 -18.59 25.83
C LEU A 93 11.92 -19.79 26.70
N ALA A 94 12.85 -19.59 27.64
CA ALA A 94 13.17 -20.57 28.65
C ALA A 94 11.86 -20.76 29.40
N LEU A 95 11.15 -21.84 29.06
CA LEU A 95 10.02 -22.30 29.84
C LEU A 95 10.57 -22.47 31.27
N PRO A 96 9.93 -21.86 32.28
CA PRO A 96 10.34 -22.08 33.65
C PRO A 96 10.26 -23.59 33.95
N PRO A 97 11.17 -24.14 34.76
CA PRO A 97 11.14 -25.55 35.10
C PRO A 97 9.77 -25.91 35.71
N PRO A 98 9.25 -27.11 35.41
CA PRO A 98 7.97 -27.54 35.95
C PRO A 98 8.04 -27.53 37.49
N GLN A 99 7.02 -26.94 38.11
CA GLN A 99 6.76 -27.10 39.54
C GLN A 99 6.31 -28.52 39.84
#